data_AF-A0A1A6GVZ9-F1
#
_entry.id   AF-A0A1A6GVZ9-F1
#
_cell.length_a   1.000
_cell.length_b   1.000
_cell.length_c   1.000
_cell.angle_alpha   90.00
_cell.angle_beta   90.00
_cell.angle_gamma   90.00
#
_symmetry.space_group_name_H-M   'P 1'
#
loop_
_entity.id
_entity.type
_entity.pdbx_description
1 polymer ?
#
loop_
_entity_poly.entity_id
_entity_poly.type
_entity_poly.pdbx_seq_one_letter_code
_entity_poly.pdbx_strand_id
1 'polypeptide(L)'
;MDALEKGAATSVPAPRGRPSRGRPPKLQRSRGAGRGLEKPPHLAALVLARGGSKGIPLKNIKRLAGVPLIGWVLRAALDAGVFQSVWVSTDHDEIENVAKQFGAQVHRRSSETSKDSSTSLDAIVEFLNYHNEVDIVGNIQATSPCLHPTDLQKVAEMIREEGYDSVFSVVRRHQFRWSEIQKG
;
A
#
# COMPACT_ATOMS: atom_id res chain seq x y z
N MET A 1 13.16 56.71 -39.60
CA MET A 1 11.72 56.97 -39.51
C MET A 1 10.94 55.85 -40.18
N ASP A 2 10.66 54.70 -39.56
CA ASP A 2 11.21 54.05 -38.37
C ASP A 2 10.80 52.57 -38.37
N ALA A 3 11.73 51.76 -37.89
CA ALA A 3 11.58 50.55 -37.08
C ALA A 3 10.71 49.36 -37.59
N LEU A 4 11.41 48.36 -38.14
CA LEU A 4 11.09 46.95 -37.91
C LEU A 4 11.25 46.61 -36.42
N GLU A 5 10.17 46.27 -35.73
CA GLU A 5 10.24 45.62 -34.41
C GLU A 5 10.68 44.16 -34.55
N LYS A 6 11.94 43.92 -34.19
CA LYS A 6 12.48 42.59 -33.94
C LYS A 6 11.92 42.10 -32.60
N GLY A 7 10.95 41.17 -32.65
CA GLY A 7 10.55 40.40 -31.47
C GLY A 7 11.74 39.60 -30.93
N ALA A 8 12.16 39.92 -29.71
CA ALA A 8 13.25 39.23 -29.03
C ALA A 8 12.92 37.75 -28.84
N ALA A 9 13.74 36.86 -29.41
CA ALA A 9 13.74 35.46 -29.07
C ALA A 9 14.21 35.32 -27.62
N THR A 10 13.28 35.17 -26.68
CA THR A 10 13.59 34.79 -25.30
C THR A 10 14.07 33.35 -25.32
N SER A 11 15.36 33.16 -25.08
CA SER A 11 15.97 31.83 -24.97
C SER A 11 15.38 31.11 -23.76
N VAL A 12 14.70 29.99 -24.01
CA VAL A 12 14.29 29.08 -22.94
C VAL A 12 15.58 28.47 -22.34
N PRO A 13 15.86 28.66 -21.05
CA PRO A 13 17.06 28.09 -20.45
C PRO A 13 16.96 26.56 -20.45
N ALA A 14 18.05 25.88 -20.81
CA ALA A 14 18.15 24.44 -20.77
C ALA A 14 17.75 23.89 -19.39
N PRO A 15 17.06 22.72 -19.33
CA PRO A 15 16.69 22.12 -18.06
C PRO A 15 17.96 21.81 -17.26
N ARG A 16 18.08 22.41 -16.07
CA ARG A 16 19.19 22.14 -15.16
C ARG A 16 19.21 20.63 -14.88
N GLY A 17 20.34 19.99 -15.15
CA GLY A 17 20.56 18.59 -14.83
C GLY A 17 20.23 18.35 -13.36
N ARG A 18 19.44 17.29 -13.08
CA ARG A 18 19.14 16.92 -11.69
C ARG A 18 20.46 16.62 -10.99
N PRO A 19 20.78 17.27 -9.86
CA PRO A 19 21.88 16.78 -9.04
C PRO A 19 21.57 15.33 -8.65
N SER A 20 22.55 14.45 -8.79
CA SER A 20 22.46 13.09 -8.26
C SER A 20 22.18 13.21 -6.76
N ARG A 21 20.94 13.00 -6.34
CA ARG A 21 20.62 12.90 -4.92
C ARG A 21 21.33 11.64 -4.44
N GLY A 22 22.45 11.82 -3.77
CA GLY A 22 23.12 10.76 -3.04
C GLY A 22 22.11 10.09 -2.12
N ARG A 23 22.30 8.79 -1.90
CA ARG A 23 21.50 8.00 -0.95
C ARG A 23 21.44 8.79 0.37
N PRO A 24 20.25 9.05 0.95
CA PRO A 24 20.18 9.72 2.24
C PRO A 24 21.04 8.94 3.25
N PRO A 25 21.75 9.62 4.17
CA PRO A 25 22.57 8.94 5.15
C PRO A 25 21.69 7.95 5.91
N LYS A 26 22.17 6.70 6.03
CA LYS A 26 21.53 5.71 6.91
C LYS A 26 21.42 6.36 8.28
N LEU A 27 20.19 6.55 8.77
CA LEU A 27 19.97 7.02 10.12
C LEU A 27 20.58 5.95 11.03
N GLN A 28 21.76 6.22 11.59
CA GLN A 28 22.37 5.33 12.56
C GLN A 28 21.48 5.34 13.80
N ARG A 29 20.58 4.36 13.90
CA ARG A 29 20.01 4.02 15.19
C ARG A 29 21.19 3.65 16.08
N SER A 30 21.40 4.42 17.15
CA SER A 30 22.28 4.02 18.24
C SER A 30 21.84 2.63 18.67
N ARG A 31 22.70 1.64 18.45
CA ARG A 31 22.50 0.31 19.00
C ARG A 31 22.61 0.47 20.51
N GLY A 32 21.47 0.65 21.17
CA GLY A 32 21.35 0.52 22.61
C GLY A 32 21.94 -0.82 23.02
N ALA A 33 22.92 -0.76 23.91
CA ALA A 33 23.55 -1.91 24.52
C ALA A 33 22.51 -2.81 25.17
N GLY A 34 22.61 -4.13 24.94
CA GLY A 34 21.87 -5.15 25.65
C GLY A 34 20.39 -5.25 25.31
N ARG A 35 20.04 -6.04 24.29
CA ARG A 35 18.73 -6.69 24.26
C ARG A 35 18.95 -8.19 24.21
N GLY A 36 18.50 -8.89 25.24
CA GLY A 36 18.29 -10.33 25.17
C GLY A 36 17.41 -10.67 23.98
N LEU A 37 17.46 -11.92 23.52
CA LEU A 37 16.79 -12.45 22.33
C LEU A 37 15.36 -11.91 22.15
N GLU A 38 15.21 -10.72 21.54
CA GLU A 38 13.90 -10.15 21.24
C GLU A 38 13.35 -10.97 20.07
N LYS A 39 12.15 -11.49 20.26
CA LYS A 39 11.40 -12.23 19.23
C LYS A 39 11.41 -11.39 17.94
N PRO A 40 11.63 -11.99 16.76
CA PRO A 40 11.53 -11.24 15.51
C PRO A 40 10.17 -10.55 15.43
N PRO A 41 10.10 -9.32 14.90
CA PRO A 41 8.86 -8.57 14.86
C PRO A 41 7.81 -9.33 14.05
N HIS A 42 6.57 -9.26 14.50
CA HIS A 42 5.43 -9.88 13.85
C HIS A 42 4.95 -9.01 12.68
N LEU A 43 5.21 -9.49 11.47
CA LEU A 43 4.73 -8.94 10.21
C LEU A 43 3.38 -9.56 9.83
N ALA A 44 2.32 -8.75 9.88
CA ALA A 44 0.97 -9.16 9.50
C ALA A 44 0.59 -8.59 8.13
N ALA A 45 0.12 -9.42 7.20
CA ALA A 45 -0.55 -8.95 6.00
C ALA A 45 -1.99 -8.57 6.37
N LEU A 46 -2.46 -7.41 5.92
CA LEU A 46 -3.81 -6.92 6.20
C LEU A 46 -4.49 -6.49 4.91
N VAL A 47 -5.61 -7.13 4.58
CA VAL A 47 -6.47 -6.76 3.45
C VAL A 47 -7.76 -6.14 3.99
N LEU A 48 -7.99 -4.86 3.70
CA LEU A 48 -9.23 -4.17 4.05
C LEU A 48 -10.29 -4.46 2.99
N ALA A 49 -11.34 -5.21 3.34
CA ALA A 49 -12.35 -5.67 2.40
C ALA A 49 -13.77 -5.42 2.93
N ARG A 50 -14.28 -4.20 2.70
CA ARG A 50 -15.66 -3.84 3.10
C ARG A 50 -16.72 -4.36 2.14
N GLY A 51 -17.93 -4.60 2.65
CA GLY A 51 -19.11 -4.97 1.87
C GLY A 51 -19.66 -3.81 1.03
N GLY A 52 -19.76 -2.62 1.64
CA GLY A 52 -20.31 -1.39 1.04
C GLY A 52 -19.43 -0.74 -0.03
N SER A 53 -19.26 -1.38 -1.19
CA SER A 53 -18.51 -0.82 -2.32
C SER A 53 -19.38 0.12 -3.18
N LYS A 54 -18.96 1.39 -3.35
CA LYS A 54 -19.73 2.44 -4.06
C LYS A 54 -20.11 2.08 -5.50
N GLY A 55 -19.19 1.51 -6.26
CA GLY A 55 -19.38 1.25 -7.69
C GLY A 55 -19.98 -0.13 -7.99
N ILE A 56 -19.36 -1.17 -7.44
CA ILE A 56 -19.79 -2.56 -7.64
C ILE A 56 -20.06 -3.15 -6.25
N PRO A 57 -21.33 -3.44 -5.90
CA PRO A 57 -21.65 -4.12 -4.64
C PRO A 57 -20.81 -5.40 -4.49
N LEU A 58 -20.29 -5.63 -3.28
CA LEU A 58 -19.45 -6.80 -2.98
C LEU A 58 -18.26 -7.00 -3.94
N LYS A 59 -17.69 -5.90 -4.46
CA LYS A 59 -16.52 -5.90 -5.36
C LYS A 59 -15.39 -6.82 -4.89
N ASN A 60 -15.13 -6.85 -3.59
CA ASN A 60 -14.03 -7.61 -2.98
C ASN A 60 -14.19 -9.13 -3.11
N ILE A 61 -15.40 -9.64 -3.33
CA ILE A 61 -15.65 -11.07 -3.57
C ILE A 61 -16.21 -11.36 -4.97
N LYS A 62 -16.42 -10.32 -5.79
CA LYS A 62 -16.74 -10.51 -7.20
C LYS A 62 -15.61 -11.28 -7.88
N ARG A 63 -15.98 -12.26 -8.69
CA ARG A 63 -15.02 -13.11 -9.41
C ARG A 63 -14.31 -12.29 -10.49
N LEU A 64 -12.99 -12.31 -10.45
CA LEU A 64 -12.08 -11.85 -11.49
C LEU A 64 -11.31 -13.07 -12.01
N ALA A 65 -11.47 -13.38 -13.29
CA ALA A 65 -10.91 -14.60 -13.90
C ALA A 65 -11.21 -15.88 -13.08
N GLY A 66 -12.47 -16.03 -12.64
CA GLY A 66 -12.95 -17.18 -11.89
C GLY A 66 -12.70 -17.15 -10.37
N VAL A 67 -11.80 -16.28 -9.88
CA VAL A 67 -11.40 -16.21 -8.46
C VAL A 67 -11.95 -14.95 -7.81
N PRO A 68 -12.54 -15.00 -6.59
CA PRO A 68 -12.95 -13.79 -5.85
C PRO A 68 -11.80 -12.79 -5.73
N LEU A 69 -12.08 -11.49 -5.87
CA LEU A 69 -11.03 -10.44 -5.98
C LEU A 69 -10.00 -10.49 -4.84
N ILE A 70 -10.43 -10.63 -3.58
CA ILE A 70 -9.51 -10.76 -2.43
C ILE A 70 -8.61 -12.01 -2.51
N GLY A 71 -9.07 -13.08 -3.15
CA GLY A 71 -8.32 -14.32 -3.28
C GLY A 71 -6.99 -14.16 -4.02
N TRP A 72 -6.91 -13.22 -4.96
CA TRP A 72 -5.68 -12.91 -5.70
C TRP A 72 -4.57 -12.40 -4.78
N VAL A 73 -4.89 -11.42 -3.94
CA VAL A 73 -3.91 -10.81 -3.03
C VAL A 73 -3.62 -11.69 -1.81
N LEU A 74 -4.61 -12.45 -1.33
CA LEU A 74 -4.43 -13.40 -0.23
C LEU A 74 -3.47 -14.52 -0.62
N ARG A 75 -3.64 -15.09 -1.81
CA ARG A 75 -2.70 -16.10 -2.32
C ARG A 75 -1.29 -15.55 -2.43
N ALA A 76 -1.10 -14.36 -3.01
CA ALA A 76 0.21 -13.74 -3.09
C ALA A 76 0.85 -13.49 -1.71
N ALA A 77 0.06 -13.10 -0.70
CA ALA A 77 0.54 -12.89 0.67
C ALA A 77 0.95 -14.21 1.35
N LEU A 78 0.15 -15.26 1.19
CA LEU A 78 0.43 -16.59 1.74
C LEU A 78 1.65 -17.23 1.07
N ASP A 79 1.69 -17.22 -0.27
CA ASP A 79 2.79 -17.79 -1.07
C ASP A 79 4.13 -17.07 -0.83
N ALA A 80 4.10 -15.82 -0.36
CA ALA A 80 5.31 -15.08 -0.03
C ALA A 80 6.08 -15.70 1.14
N GLY A 81 5.39 -16.36 2.09
CA GLY A 81 6.01 -17.01 3.24
C GLY A 81 6.75 -16.08 4.21
N VAL A 82 6.51 -14.77 4.13
CA VAL A 82 7.19 -13.75 4.96
C VAL A 82 6.35 -13.22 6.13
N PHE A 83 5.03 -13.40 6.07
CA PHE A 83 4.10 -12.92 7.09
C PHE A 83 3.91 -13.96 8.19
N GLN A 84 3.89 -13.53 9.45
CA GLN A 84 3.53 -14.38 10.59
C GLN A 84 2.02 -14.59 10.67
N SER A 85 1.22 -13.66 10.12
CA SER A 85 -0.22 -13.85 9.94
C SER A 85 -0.75 -13.08 8.74
N VAL A 86 -1.83 -13.59 8.14
CA VAL A 86 -2.52 -12.99 7.00
C VAL A 86 -3.97 -12.75 7.40
N TRP A 87 -4.41 -11.50 7.35
CA TRP A 87 -5.70 -11.03 7.86
C TRP A 87 -6.54 -10.36 6.78
N VAL A 88 -7.85 -10.54 6.89
CA VAL A 88 -8.87 -9.74 6.22
C VAL A 88 -9.69 -9.00 7.26
N SER A 89 -9.72 -7.67 7.16
CA SER A 89 -10.61 -6.83 7.97
C SER A 89 -11.88 -6.54 7.17
N THR A 90 -13.02 -7.02 7.66
CA THR A 90 -14.31 -6.91 6.96
C THR A 90 -15.49 -6.70 7.91
N ASP A 91 -16.56 -6.11 7.38
CA ASP A 91 -17.86 -5.91 8.01
C ASP A 91 -18.93 -6.90 7.50
N HIS A 92 -18.60 -7.74 6.51
CA HIS A 92 -19.58 -8.54 5.76
C HIS A 92 -19.33 -10.05 5.83
N ASP A 93 -20.37 -10.82 6.13
CA ASP A 93 -20.27 -12.28 6.38
C ASP A 93 -19.79 -13.07 5.15
N GLU A 94 -20.27 -12.72 3.94
CA GLU A 94 -19.79 -13.39 2.73
C GLU A 94 -18.30 -13.15 2.45
N ILE A 95 -17.78 -11.97 2.80
CA ILE A 95 -16.36 -11.65 2.65
C ILE A 95 -15.54 -12.43 3.65
N GLU A 96 -16.01 -12.55 4.90
CA GLU A 96 -15.42 -13.41 5.92
C GLU A 96 -15.33 -14.87 5.45
N ASN A 97 -16.41 -15.41 4.88
CA ASN A 97 -16.45 -16.79 4.39
C ASN A 97 -15.42 -17.02 3.28
N VAL A 98 -15.33 -16.09 2.31
CA VAL A 98 -14.31 -16.17 1.26
C VAL A 98 -12.90 -16.05 1.87
N ALA A 99 -12.65 -15.11 2.78
CA ALA A 99 -11.34 -14.98 3.42
C ALA A 99 -10.88 -16.29 4.09
N LYS A 100 -11.78 -16.95 4.85
CA LYS A 100 -11.52 -18.24 5.47
C LYS A 100 -11.21 -19.35 4.47
N GLN A 101 -11.91 -19.39 3.33
CA GLN A 101 -11.64 -20.36 2.25
C GLN A 101 -10.25 -20.23 1.67
N PHE A 102 -9.67 -19.02 1.68
CA PHE A 102 -8.30 -18.77 1.25
C PHE A 102 -7.26 -18.96 2.37
N GLY A 103 -7.66 -19.38 3.57
CA GLY A 103 -6.74 -19.60 4.70
C GLY A 103 -6.32 -18.31 5.42
N ALA A 104 -7.02 -17.20 5.20
CA ALA A 104 -6.77 -15.95 5.91
C ALA A 104 -7.57 -15.90 7.22
N GLN A 105 -6.99 -15.27 8.24
CA GLN A 105 -7.68 -14.90 9.47
C GLN A 105 -8.61 -13.72 9.21
N VAL A 106 -9.66 -13.58 10.02
CA VAL A 106 -10.66 -12.53 9.83
C VAL A 106 -10.77 -11.67 11.08
N HIS A 107 -10.70 -10.37 10.87
CA HIS A 107 -11.02 -9.36 11.86
C HIS A 107 -12.36 -8.73 11.49
N ARG A 108 -13.37 -8.87 12.35
CA ARG A 108 -14.67 -8.23 12.17
C ARG A 108 -14.60 -6.80 12.66
N ARG A 109 -14.68 -5.87 11.71
CA ARG A 109 -14.52 -4.44 11.98
C ARG A 109 -15.86 -3.75 12.17
N SER A 110 -15.80 -2.61 12.82
CA SER A 110 -16.93 -1.76 13.14
C SER A 110 -17.61 -1.14 11.89
N SER A 111 -18.83 -0.67 12.07
CA SER A 111 -19.55 0.06 11.03
C SER A 111 -18.92 1.44 10.77
N GLU A 112 -18.27 1.99 11.79
CA GLU A 112 -17.64 3.31 11.83
C GLU A 112 -16.44 3.39 10.89
N THR A 113 -15.62 2.34 10.81
CA THR A 113 -14.48 2.25 9.87
C THR A 113 -14.86 1.61 8.52
N SER A 114 -16.17 1.38 8.32
CA SER A 114 -16.73 0.81 7.09
C SER A 114 -17.50 1.79 6.22
N LYS A 115 -17.56 3.06 6.62
CA LYS A 115 -18.20 4.12 5.84
C LYS A 115 -17.36 4.51 4.62
N ASP A 116 -18.03 5.18 3.71
CA ASP A 116 -17.42 5.77 2.53
C ASP A 116 -16.43 6.89 2.83
N SER A 117 -16.62 7.58 3.96
CA SER A 117 -15.76 8.64 4.47
C SER A 117 -14.61 8.13 5.35
N SER A 118 -14.63 6.85 5.76
CA SER A 118 -13.61 6.27 6.62
C SER A 118 -12.31 6.09 5.84
N THR A 119 -11.19 6.42 6.47
CA THR A 119 -9.89 6.26 5.84
C THR A 119 -9.39 4.81 5.97
N SER A 120 -8.45 4.42 5.11
CA SER A 120 -7.76 3.13 5.31
C SER A 120 -6.99 3.10 6.63
N LEU A 121 -6.47 4.24 7.09
CA LEU A 121 -5.73 4.32 8.34
C LEU A 121 -6.62 4.05 9.55
N ASP A 122 -7.86 4.56 9.57
CA ASP A 122 -8.80 4.30 10.67
C ASP A 122 -9.05 2.80 10.85
N ALA A 123 -9.24 2.08 9.74
CA ALA A 123 -9.45 0.63 9.77
C ALA A 123 -8.18 -0.15 10.16
N ILE A 124 -6.99 0.34 9.82
CA ILE A 124 -5.70 -0.25 10.24
C ILE A 124 -5.50 -0.05 11.74
N VAL A 125 -5.77 1.15 12.26
CA VAL A 125 -5.65 1.47 13.69
C VAL A 125 -6.67 0.68 14.50
N GLU A 126 -7.92 0.56 14.02
CA GLU A 126 -8.92 -0.30 14.66
C GLU A 126 -8.39 -1.72 14.78
N PHE A 127 -7.90 -2.31 13.68
CA PHE A 127 -7.30 -3.65 13.71
C PHE A 127 -6.18 -3.75 14.76
N LEU A 128 -5.22 -2.82 14.76
CA LEU A 128 -4.08 -2.85 15.69
C LEU A 128 -4.50 -2.75 17.17
N ASN A 129 -5.61 -2.07 17.48
CA ASN A 129 -6.11 -2.00 18.85
C ASN A 129 -6.58 -3.36 19.41
N TYR A 130 -6.90 -4.33 18.55
CA TYR A 130 -7.29 -5.68 18.96
C TYR A 130 -6.16 -6.71 18.83
N HIS A 131 -5.09 -6.36 18.11
CA HIS A 131 -4.02 -7.27 17.71
C HIS A 131 -2.65 -6.74 18.13
N ASN A 132 -2.44 -6.65 19.45
CA ASN A 132 -1.21 -6.11 20.07
C ASN A 132 0.04 -6.93 19.74
N GLU A 133 -0.12 -8.16 19.24
CA GLU A 133 0.97 -9.00 18.78
C GLU A 133 1.59 -8.52 17.46
N VAL A 134 0.93 -7.62 16.72
CA VAL A 134 1.36 -7.16 15.39
C VAL A 134 2.28 -5.95 15.50
N ASP A 135 3.53 -6.10 15.05
CA ASP A 135 4.53 -5.03 15.05
C ASP A 135 4.59 -4.26 13.72
N ILE A 136 4.39 -4.97 12.60
CA ILE A 136 4.50 -4.41 11.25
C ILE A 136 3.26 -4.81 10.44
N VAL A 137 2.61 -3.82 9.82
CA VAL A 137 1.41 -4.03 8.99
C VAL A 137 1.75 -3.91 7.51
N GLY A 138 1.60 -5.00 6.78
CA GLY A 138 1.56 -5.02 5.32
C GLY A 138 0.13 -4.80 4.83
N ASN A 139 -0.31 -3.55 4.70
CA ASN A 139 -1.64 -3.23 4.15
C ASN A 139 -1.67 -3.46 2.62
N ILE A 140 -2.39 -4.50 2.18
CA ILE A 140 -2.50 -4.92 0.77
C ILE A 140 -3.91 -4.66 0.26
N GLN A 141 -4.03 -3.94 -0.86
CA GLN A 141 -5.33 -3.60 -1.45
C GLN A 141 -5.76 -4.64 -2.49
N ALA A 142 -6.94 -5.25 -2.29
CA ALA A 142 -7.51 -6.23 -3.22
C ALA A 142 -7.75 -5.70 -4.65
N THR A 143 -7.84 -4.37 -4.82
CA THR A 143 -7.96 -3.72 -6.13
C THR A 143 -6.69 -3.72 -6.98
N SER A 144 -5.61 -4.32 -6.46
CA SER A 144 -4.34 -4.55 -7.18
C SER A 144 -4.05 -6.06 -7.29
N PRO A 145 -4.87 -6.84 -8.03
CA PRO A 145 -4.84 -8.30 -8.00
C PRO A 145 -3.61 -8.93 -8.68
N CYS A 146 -2.84 -8.16 -9.44
CA CYS A 146 -1.64 -8.64 -10.13
C CYS A 146 -0.37 -8.64 -9.24
N LEU A 147 -0.55 -8.69 -7.92
CA LEU A 147 0.54 -8.72 -6.95
C LEU A 147 1.25 -10.08 -6.98
N HIS A 148 2.58 -10.07 -6.96
CA HIS A 148 3.39 -11.29 -6.86
C HIS A 148 4.05 -11.41 -5.48
N PRO A 149 4.20 -12.65 -4.95
CA PRO A 149 4.88 -12.91 -3.68
C PRO A 149 6.31 -12.36 -3.63
N THR A 150 7.02 -12.36 -4.76
CA THR A 150 8.39 -11.86 -4.88
C THR A 150 8.54 -10.39 -4.50
N ASP A 151 7.54 -9.56 -4.77
CA ASP A 151 7.59 -8.14 -4.39
C ASP A 151 7.36 -7.96 -2.89
N LEU A 152 6.49 -8.79 -2.29
CA LEU A 152 6.28 -8.81 -0.83
C LEU A 152 7.54 -9.28 -0.09
N GLN A 153 8.25 -10.27 -0.64
CA GLN A 153 9.53 -10.75 -0.11
C GLN A 153 10.60 -9.65 -0.08
N LYS A 154 10.78 -8.93 -1.20
CA LYS A 154 11.72 -7.81 -1.28
C LYS A 154 11.39 -6.69 -0.30
N VAL A 155 10.10 -6.37 -0.14
CA VAL A 155 9.68 -5.33 0.82
C VAL A 155 9.96 -5.79 2.26
N ALA A 156 9.71 -7.06 2.58
CA ALA A 156 10.05 -7.61 3.88
C ALA A 156 11.57 -7.57 4.16
N GLU A 157 12.40 -7.86 3.14
CA GLU A 157 13.86 -7.72 3.20
C GLU A 157 14.28 -6.27 3.45
N MET A 158 13.74 -5.30 2.71
CA MET A 158 14.00 -3.87 2.91
C MET A 158 13.71 -3.45 4.37
N ILE A 159 12.59 -3.89 4.94
CA ILE A 159 12.24 -3.55 6.32
C ILE A 159 13.21 -4.22 7.31
N ARG A 160 13.48 -5.52 7.15
CA ARG A 160 14.27 -6.31 8.10
C ARG A 160 15.78 -6.02 8.05
N GLU A 161 16.33 -5.84 6.86
CA GLU A 161 17.78 -5.72 6.63
C GLU A 161 18.24 -4.27 6.53
N GLU A 162 17.47 -3.42 5.85
CA GLU A 162 17.82 -2.00 5.67
C GLU A 162 17.24 -1.10 6.76
N GLY A 163 16.29 -1.60 7.55
CA GLY A 163 15.70 -0.88 8.68
C GLY A 163 14.75 0.24 8.28
N TYR A 164 14.01 0.08 7.19
CA TYR A 164 12.98 1.03 6.78
C TYR A 164 11.77 1.01 7.73
N ASP A 165 11.33 2.19 8.20
CA ASP A 165 10.12 2.31 9.02
C ASP A 165 8.83 2.13 8.20
N SER A 166 8.83 2.50 6.91
CA SER A 166 7.69 2.31 6.00
C SER A 166 8.12 2.17 4.54
N VAL A 167 7.39 1.36 3.78
CA VAL A 167 7.61 1.10 2.33
C VAL A 167 6.24 1.02 1.64
N PHE A 168 6.11 1.59 0.44
CA PHE A 168 4.87 1.55 -0.35
C PHE A 168 5.16 1.31 -1.84
N SER A 169 4.21 0.65 -2.53
CA SER A 169 4.32 0.35 -3.96
C SER A 169 4.19 1.61 -4.83
N VAL A 170 5.01 1.72 -5.87
CA VAL A 170 4.96 2.83 -6.84
C VAL A 170 5.05 2.31 -8.28
N VAL A 171 4.54 3.09 -9.23
CA VAL A 171 4.63 2.79 -10.68
C VAL A 171 5.19 4.01 -11.41
N ARG A 172 6.20 3.79 -12.26
CA ARG A 172 6.74 4.84 -13.13
C ARG A 172 5.79 5.10 -14.30
N ARG A 173 5.45 6.37 -14.55
CA ARG A 173 4.66 6.82 -15.71
C ARG A 173 5.40 7.89 -16.49
N HIS A 174 5.35 7.80 -17.83
CA HIS A 174 5.93 8.79 -18.74
C HIS A 174 4.80 9.60 -19.40
N GLN A 175 4.26 10.56 -18.65
CA GLN A 175 3.15 11.42 -19.10
C GLN A 175 3.52 12.89 -18.90
N PHE A 176 3.29 13.71 -19.93
CA PHE A 176 3.36 15.17 -19.79
C PHE A 176 2.14 15.66 -19.00
N ARG A 177 2.33 16.66 -18.16
CA ARG A 177 1.26 17.33 -17.41
C ARG A 177 1.15 18.76 -17.91
N TRP A 178 -0.08 19.20 -18.17
CA TRP A 178 -0.42 20.55 -18.62
C TRP A 178 -1.36 21.18 -17.59
N SER A 179 -1.42 22.52 -17.52
CA SER A 179 -2.36 23.23 -16.66
C SER A 179 -3.79 23.06 -17.17
N GLU A 180 -4.74 22.86 -16.26
CA GLU A 180 -6.15 22.87 -16.58
C GLU A 180 -6.64 24.32 -16.72
N ILE A 181 -7.35 24.63 -17.80
CA ILE A 181 -8.00 25.93 -18.00
C ILE A 181 -9.49 25.72 -17.71
N GLN A 182 -10.02 26.41 -16.71
CA GLN A 182 -11.46 26.39 -16.44
C GLN A 182 -12.21 26.94 -17.66
N LYS A 183 -13.15 26.16 -18.20
CA LYS A 183 -14.15 26.72 -19.11
C LYS A 183 -15.00 27.69 -18.29
N GLY A 184 -14.98 28.96 -18.67
CA GLY A 184 -15.87 29.99 -18.13
C GLY A 184 -17.34 29.71 -18.46
#